data_AF-A0A6P2GIB1-F1
#
_entry.id   AF-A0A6P2GIB1-F1
#
_cell.length_a   1.000
_cell.length_b   1.000
_cell.length_c   1.000
_cell.angle_alpha   90.00
_cell.angle_beta   90.00
_cell.angle_gamma   90.00
#
_symmetry.space_group_name_H-M   'P 1'
#
loop_
_entity.id
_entity.type
_entity.pdbx_description
1 polymer ?
#
loop_
_entity_poly.entity_id
_entity_poly.type
_entity_poly.pdbx_seq_one_letter_code
_entity_poly.pdbx_strand_id
1 'polypeptide(L)'
;MWFKNLQLHRLPAPWAVTPDQMEKWLAPHAFQPGTSIEMQRAGWASPRDDGALVYSINRQMLLLFRAEKKLLPASVVNQVTKARALEVEEQQGFKVGRKQLRELKEQVTDELLPRAFSIRRDTRVWIDTANGWLVIDAAAQALADDVRSLLVKSIDALPLAGVHVARSPVAAMTDWLLSGEAPGGFTVDQDAELRSTGEGGATVRYVGHALETNDMRRHIEAGKQCMRLAMTWDDRISFVLTPSLTIKRVTPLDVIKEAADPTAQNDDERFDSDVTLMTGELGRMLTDLVDILGGDQHDSTRQAAA
;
A
#
# COMPACT_ATOMS: atom_id res chain seq x y z
N MET A 1 14.77 3.67 6.92
CA MET A 1 13.73 2.82 6.27
C MET A 1 12.46 3.66 6.17
N TRP A 2 11.81 3.75 5.00
CA TRP A 2 10.64 4.63 4.81
C TRP A 2 9.52 3.92 4.05
N PHE A 3 8.26 4.17 4.43
CA PHE A 3 7.10 3.69 3.67
C PHE A 3 7.08 4.36 2.31
N LYS A 4 6.73 3.61 1.26
CA LYS A 4 6.70 4.13 -0.12
C LYS A 4 5.29 4.47 -0.57
N ASN A 5 4.29 3.85 0.04
CA ASN A 5 2.87 4.08 -0.25
C ASN A 5 2.09 3.95 1.05
N LEU A 6 0.94 4.62 1.17
CA LEU A 6 0.13 4.59 2.38
C LEU A 6 -1.32 4.28 2.01
N GLN A 7 -1.80 3.13 2.48
CA GLN A 7 -3.23 2.80 2.50
C GLN A 7 -3.75 3.06 3.90
N LEU A 8 -4.63 4.05 4.02
CA LEU A 8 -4.99 4.66 5.29
C LEU A 8 -6.27 4.04 5.85
N HIS A 9 -6.24 3.78 7.15
CA HIS A 9 -7.38 3.32 7.93
C HIS A 9 -7.38 4.00 9.29
N ARG A 10 -8.54 4.02 9.94
CA ARG A 10 -8.74 4.55 11.29
C ARG A 10 -8.96 3.43 12.31
N LEU A 11 -8.49 3.71 13.51
CA LEU A 11 -8.71 2.95 14.74
C LEU A 11 -9.29 3.89 15.82
N PRO A 12 -9.81 3.36 16.94
CA PRO A 12 -10.06 4.16 18.13
C PRO A 12 -8.81 4.94 18.55
N ALA A 13 -8.99 6.18 19.01
CA ALA A 13 -7.92 7.04 19.48
C ALA A 13 -8.29 7.58 20.86
N PRO A 14 -7.54 7.22 21.93
CA PRO A 14 -6.47 6.23 21.96
C PRO A 14 -7.00 4.78 21.82
N TRP A 15 -6.18 3.88 21.28
CA TRP A 15 -6.45 2.44 21.27
C TRP A 15 -5.68 1.76 22.40
N ALA A 16 -6.37 1.16 23.36
CA ALA A 16 -5.78 0.61 24.59
C ALA A 16 -5.06 -0.75 24.43
N VAL A 17 -4.55 -1.05 23.24
CA VAL A 17 -3.84 -2.32 22.95
C VAL A 17 -2.36 -2.18 23.29
N THR A 18 -1.83 -3.19 23.97
CA THR A 18 -0.41 -3.27 24.32
C THR A 18 0.38 -4.07 23.27
N PRO A 19 1.71 -3.84 23.12
CA PRO A 19 2.54 -4.66 22.24
C PRO A 19 2.44 -6.16 22.55
N ASP A 20 2.45 -6.53 23.84
CA ASP A 20 2.33 -7.93 24.27
C ASP A 20 0.99 -8.57 23.89
N GLN A 21 -0.10 -7.80 23.95
CA GLN A 21 -1.41 -8.27 23.52
C GLN A 21 -1.45 -8.45 22.00
N MET A 22 -0.89 -7.51 21.26
CA MET A 22 -0.75 -7.62 19.81
C MET A 22 0.08 -8.86 19.45
N GLU A 23 1.24 -9.08 20.08
CA GLU A 23 2.11 -10.24 19.85
C GLU A 23 1.33 -11.56 20.01
N LYS A 24 0.53 -11.68 21.08
CA LYS A 24 -0.32 -12.85 21.34
C LYS A 24 -1.38 -13.08 20.24
N TRP A 25 -1.95 -12.01 19.70
CA TRP A 25 -2.92 -12.09 18.60
C TRP A 25 -2.28 -12.48 17.26
N LEU A 26 -1.06 -12.01 17.01
CA LEU A 26 -0.36 -12.31 15.75
C LEU A 26 0.30 -13.70 15.74
N ALA A 27 0.74 -14.20 16.90
CA ALA A 27 1.49 -15.46 17.00
C ALA A 27 0.85 -16.69 16.32
N PRO A 28 -0.48 -16.94 16.41
CA PRO A 28 -1.13 -18.05 15.70
C PRO A 28 -1.03 -17.97 14.17
N HIS A 29 -0.76 -16.78 13.64
CA HIS A 29 -0.67 -16.47 12.22
C HIS A 29 0.75 -16.07 11.81
N ALA A 30 1.76 -16.42 12.61
CA ALA A 30 3.16 -16.25 12.27
C ALA A 30 3.50 -16.94 10.95
N PHE A 31 4.32 -16.29 10.13
CA PHE A 31 4.78 -16.80 8.86
C PHE A 31 5.61 -18.06 9.08
N GLN A 32 5.28 -19.08 8.30
CA GLN A 32 6.10 -20.28 8.16
C GLN A 32 6.39 -20.45 6.66
N PRO A 33 7.60 -20.90 6.28
CA PRO A 33 7.91 -21.21 4.88
C PRO A 33 6.87 -22.17 4.28
N GLY A 34 6.50 -21.94 3.02
CA GLY A 34 5.53 -22.79 2.32
C GLY A 34 6.12 -24.17 2.02
N THR A 35 5.23 -25.14 1.77
CA THR A 35 5.65 -26.47 1.28
C THR A 35 6.04 -26.43 -0.20
N SER A 36 6.67 -27.48 -0.72
CA SER A 36 7.03 -27.56 -2.15
C SER A 36 5.83 -27.59 -3.10
N ILE A 37 4.64 -27.90 -2.58
CA ILE A 37 3.39 -27.99 -3.36
C ILE A 37 2.42 -26.83 -3.08
N GLU A 38 2.81 -25.89 -2.21
CA GLU A 38 1.98 -24.74 -1.88
C GLU A 38 2.37 -23.57 -2.78
N MET A 39 1.41 -23.10 -3.59
CA MET A 39 1.66 -22.03 -4.57
C MET A 39 1.96 -20.69 -3.91
N GLN A 40 1.30 -20.41 -2.78
CA GLN A 40 1.48 -19.19 -2.01
C GLN A 40 1.18 -19.43 -0.53
N ARG A 41 1.90 -18.73 0.33
CA ARG A 41 1.68 -18.69 1.78
C ARG A 41 1.94 -17.30 2.31
N ALA A 42 1.20 -16.88 3.32
CA ALA A 42 1.43 -15.60 3.98
C ALA A 42 1.25 -15.70 5.50
N GLY A 43 1.88 -14.79 6.23
CA GLY A 43 1.79 -14.69 7.68
C GLY A 43 2.55 -13.49 8.25
N TRP A 44 2.54 -13.35 9.57
CA TRP A 44 3.29 -12.31 10.28
C TRP A 44 4.75 -12.70 10.46
N ALA A 45 5.66 -11.79 10.10
CA ALA A 45 7.09 -11.97 10.29
C ALA A 45 7.64 -10.90 11.22
N SER A 46 8.88 -11.10 11.66
CA SER A 46 9.58 -10.14 12.52
C SER A 46 10.01 -8.90 11.71
N PRO A 47 9.63 -7.67 12.09
CA PRO A 47 10.07 -6.45 11.42
C PRO A 47 11.59 -6.23 11.44
N ARG A 48 12.28 -6.78 12.45
CA ARG A 48 13.74 -6.68 12.66
C ARG A 48 14.49 -8.01 12.49
N ASP A 49 13.79 -9.06 12.04
CA ASP A 49 14.32 -10.43 11.98
C ASP A 49 14.89 -10.98 13.32
N ASP A 50 14.48 -10.43 14.47
CA ASP A 50 14.84 -10.89 15.83
C ASP A 50 13.85 -11.90 16.45
N GLY A 51 12.71 -12.13 15.79
CA GLY A 51 11.69 -13.09 16.19
C GLY A 51 10.43 -12.44 16.78
N ALA A 52 10.48 -11.17 17.20
CA ALA A 52 9.30 -10.45 17.67
C ALA A 52 8.42 -10.02 16.50
N LEU A 53 7.13 -10.34 16.51
CA LEU A 53 6.19 -9.99 15.44
C LEU A 53 5.74 -8.52 15.51
N VAL A 54 5.88 -7.90 16.67
CA VAL A 54 5.54 -6.51 16.94
C VAL A 54 6.80 -5.75 17.37
N TYR A 55 7.22 -4.80 16.55
CA TYR A 55 8.13 -3.75 17.01
C TYR A 55 7.31 -2.59 17.60
N SER A 56 7.73 -1.99 18.71
CA SER A 56 7.03 -0.85 19.30
C SER A 56 7.96 0.22 19.87
N ILE A 57 7.63 1.48 19.61
CA ILE A 57 8.32 2.66 20.17
C ILE A 57 7.31 3.81 20.28
N ASN A 58 7.29 4.56 21.39
CA ASN A 58 6.46 5.77 21.54
C ASN A 58 4.98 5.63 21.11
N ARG A 59 4.32 4.52 21.52
CA ARG A 59 2.93 4.17 21.13
C ARG A 59 2.70 3.90 19.63
N GLN A 60 3.78 3.81 18.87
CA GLN A 60 3.81 3.36 17.48
C GLN A 60 4.16 1.87 17.47
N MET A 61 3.39 1.07 16.73
CA MET A 61 3.70 -0.33 16.48
C MET A 61 3.96 -0.54 15.00
N LEU A 62 4.94 -1.39 14.68
CA LEU A 62 5.24 -1.80 13.32
C LEU A 62 5.13 -3.32 13.21
N LEU A 63 4.38 -3.78 12.22
CA LEU A 63 4.20 -5.19 11.88
C LEU A 63 4.75 -5.48 10.49
N LEU A 64 5.05 -6.76 10.23
CA LEU A 64 5.51 -7.21 8.91
C LEU A 64 4.62 -8.33 8.39
N PHE A 65 3.87 -8.06 7.33
CA PHE A 65 3.21 -9.09 6.53
C PHE A 65 4.20 -9.66 5.53
N ARG A 66 4.45 -10.97 5.59
CA ARG A 66 5.33 -11.68 4.65
C ARG A 66 4.51 -12.64 3.81
N ALA A 67 4.58 -12.49 2.50
CA ALA A 67 4.02 -13.42 1.52
C ALA A 67 5.14 -14.12 0.75
N GLU A 68 5.06 -15.43 0.65
CA GLU A 68 5.92 -16.28 -0.17
C GLU A 68 5.08 -16.88 -1.29
N LYS A 69 5.56 -16.77 -2.54
CA LYS A 69 4.90 -17.39 -3.70
C LYS A 69 5.91 -18.16 -4.55
N LYS A 70 5.46 -19.25 -5.16
CA LYS A 70 6.25 -19.99 -6.15
C LYS A 70 6.32 -19.19 -7.45
N LEU A 71 7.53 -18.98 -7.96
CA LEU A 71 7.77 -18.40 -9.27
C LEU A 71 7.53 -19.46 -10.33
N LEU A 72 6.26 -19.62 -10.70
CA LEU A 72 5.85 -20.48 -11.80
C LEU A 72 5.06 -19.65 -12.82
N PRO A 73 5.74 -18.98 -13.78
CA PRO A 73 5.08 -18.16 -14.78
C PRO A 73 4.12 -18.99 -15.64
N ALA A 74 2.94 -18.43 -15.93
CA ALA A 74 1.95 -19.10 -16.77
C ALA A 74 2.48 -19.43 -18.18
N SER A 75 3.45 -18.65 -18.68
CA SER A 75 4.13 -18.92 -19.96
C SER A 75 4.87 -20.26 -19.94
N VAL A 76 5.57 -20.58 -18.85
CA VAL A 76 6.31 -21.84 -18.69
C VAL A 76 5.33 -23.02 -18.63
N VAL A 77 4.27 -22.90 -17.82
CA VAL A 77 3.21 -23.92 -17.72
C VAL A 77 2.57 -24.16 -19.09
N ASN A 78 2.20 -23.10 -19.80
CA ASN A 78 1.57 -23.20 -21.12
C ASN A 78 2.50 -23.82 -22.17
N GLN A 79 3.80 -23.50 -22.14
CA GLN A 79 4.78 -24.08 -23.07
C GLN A 79 4.91 -25.60 -22.87
N VAL A 80 5.08 -26.04 -21.62
CA VAL A 80 5.20 -27.48 -21.30
C VAL A 80 3.89 -28.21 -21.56
N THR A 81 2.75 -27.60 -21.22
CA THR A 81 1.41 -28.16 -21.53
C THR A 81 1.24 -28.36 -23.04
N LYS A 82 1.67 -27.39 -23.84
CA LYS A 82 1.58 -27.48 -25.31
C LYS A 82 2.47 -28.60 -25.86
N ALA A 83 3.70 -28.74 -25.36
CA ALA A 83 4.58 -29.83 -25.76
C ALA A 83 3.96 -31.21 -25.46
N ARG A 84 3.45 -31.39 -24.23
CA ARG A 84 2.82 -32.64 -23.81
C ARG A 84 1.50 -32.91 -24.53
N ALA A 85 0.74 -31.86 -24.87
CA ALA A 85 -0.44 -32.01 -25.70
C ALA A 85 -0.08 -32.57 -27.08
N LEU A 86 0.99 -32.09 -27.74
CA LEU A 86 1.43 -32.61 -29.04
C LEU A 86 1.81 -34.10 -28.95
N GLU A 87 2.53 -34.51 -27.90
CA GLU A 87 2.87 -35.92 -27.67
C GLU A 87 1.62 -36.82 -27.54
N VAL A 88 0.58 -36.33 -26.86
CA VAL A 88 -0.70 -37.04 -26.72
C VAL A 88 -1.45 -37.08 -28.06
N GLU A 89 -1.44 -35.98 -28.84
CA GLU A 89 -2.07 -35.93 -30.17
C GLU A 89 -1.45 -36.95 -31.14
N GLU A 90 -0.12 -37.08 -31.11
CA GLU A 90 0.60 -38.07 -31.91
C GLU A 90 0.24 -39.51 -31.51
N GLN A 91 0.05 -39.78 -30.21
CA GLN A 91 -0.31 -41.11 -29.72
C GLN A 91 -1.76 -41.51 -30.03
N GLN A 92 -2.72 -40.58 -29.91
CA GLN A 92 -4.15 -40.87 -30.09
C GLN A 92 -4.66 -40.61 -31.52
N GLY A 93 -3.90 -39.87 -32.34
CA GLY A 93 -4.24 -39.57 -33.74
C GLY A 93 -5.26 -38.43 -33.95
N PHE A 94 -5.64 -37.71 -32.89
CA PHE A 94 -6.54 -36.56 -32.96
C PHE A 94 -6.20 -35.51 -31.89
N LYS A 95 -6.69 -34.28 -32.08
CA LYS A 95 -6.38 -33.13 -31.22
C LYS A 95 -6.88 -33.27 -29.79
N VAL A 96 -6.12 -32.75 -28.82
CA VAL A 96 -6.52 -32.74 -27.40
C VAL A 96 -7.75 -31.84 -27.21
N GLY A 97 -8.81 -32.39 -26.62
CA GLY A 97 -10.02 -31.63 -26.29
C GLY A 97 -9.79 -30.63 -25.15
N ARG A 98 -10.68 -29.63 -25.02
CA ARG A 98 -10.55 -28.58 -23.96
C ARG A 98 -10.43 -29.14 -22.54
N LYS A 99 -11.19 -30.19 -22.22
CA LYS A 99 -11.16 -30.84 -20.90
C LYS A 99 -9.80 -31.47 -20.62
N GLN A 100 -9.32 -32.28 -21.57
CA GLN A 100 -8.02 -32.97 -21.48
C GLN A 100 -6.85 -31.98 -21.44
N LEU A 101 -6.94 -30.86 -22.17
CA LEU A 101 -5.93 -29.81 -22.12
C LEU A 101 -5.87 -29.13 -20.74
N ARG A 102 -7.01 -28.94 -20.07
CA ARG A 102 -7.07 -28.40 -18.71
C ARG A 102 -6.44 -29.37 -17.71
N GLU A 103 -6.77 -30.66 -17.82
CA GLU A 103 -6.21 -31.72 -16.97
C GLU A 103 -4.68 -31.84 -17.17
N LEU A 104 -4.20 -31.79 -18.42
CA LEU A 104 -2.77 -31.74 -18.73
C LEU A 104 -2.10 -30.52 -18.12
N LYS A 105 -2.75 -29.36 -18.16
CA LYS A 105 -2.22 -28.13 -17.56
C LYS A 105 -2.10 -28.23 -16.04
N GLU A 106 -3.09 -28.83 -15.38
CA GLU A 106 -3.06 -29.08 -13.94
C GLU A 106 -1.91 -30.03 -13.58
N GLN A 107 -1.78 -31.16 -14.29
CA GLN A 107 -0.66 -32.10 -14.11
C GLN A 107 0.71 -31.44 -14.30
N VAL A 108 0.88 -30.67 -15.37
CA VAL A 108 2.12 -29.93 -15.62
C VAL A 108 2.40 -28.92 -14.51
N THR A 109 1.37 -28.28 -13.96
CA THR A 109 1.54 -27.35 -12.84
C THR A 109 2.06 -28.10 -11.61
N ASP A 110 1.44 -29.22 -11.25
CA ASP A 110 1.84 -30.04 -10.10
C ASP A 110 3.26 -30.61 -10.25
N GLU A 111 3.68 -30.97 -11.46
CA GLU A 111 5.04 -31.44 -11.75
C GLU A 111 6.10 -30.33 -11.64
N LEU A 112 5.77 -29.11 -12.06
CA LEU A 112 6.69 -27.98 -12.06
C LEU A 112 6.76 -27.26 -10.72
N LEU A 113 5.69 -27.29 -9.92
CA LEU A 113 5.57 -26.54 -8.68
C LEU A 113 6.70 -26.84 -7.65
N PRO A 114 7.09 -28.11 -7.41
CA PRO A 114 8.19 -28.43 -6.50
C PRO A 114 9.55 -27.88 -6.95
N ARG A 115 9.71 -27.63 -8.26
CA ARG A 115 10.95 -27.11 -8.86
C ARG A 115 10.97 -25.58 -8.92
N ALA A 116 9.83 -24.92 -8.67
CA ALA A 116 9.73 -23.48 -8.73
C ALA A 116 10.42 -22.81 -7.54
N PHE A 117 11.22 -21.78 -7.83
CA PHE A 117 11.83 -20.94 -6.80
C PHE A 117 10.76 -20.19 -6.00
N SER A 118 10.99 -19.97 -4.71
CA SER A 118 10.11 -19.14 -3.88
C SER A 118 10.57 -17.68 -3.92
N ILE A 119 9.64 -16.75 -4.12
CA ILE A 119 9.88 -15.31 -3.98
C ILE A 119 9.13 -14.81 -2.76
N ARG A 120 9.81 -14.04 -1.92
CA ARG A 120 9.21 -13.38 -0.77
C ARG A 120 8.93 -11.91 -1.06
N ARG A 121 7.84 -11.43 -0.48
CA ARG A 121 7.47 -10.02 -0.46
C ARG A 121 7.03 -9.66 0.94
N ASP A 122 7.67 -8.63 1.48
CA ASP A 122 7.32 -8.08 2.77
C ASP A 122 6.54 -6.78 2.58
N THR A 123 5.51 -6.59 3.41
CA THR A 123 4.66 -5.39 3.44
C THR A 123 4.52 -4.95 4.88
N ARG A 124 4.87 -3.69 5.16
CA ARG A 124 4.83 -3.17 6.53
C ARG A 124 3.46 -2.61 6.86
N VAL A 125 3.10 -2.71 8.13
CA VAL A 125 1.91 -2.09 8.70
C VAL A 125 2.34 -1.25 9.88
N TRP A 126 2.02 0.03 9.87
CA TRP A 126 2.23 0.94 10.98
C TRP A 126 0.90 1.18 11.69
N ILE A 127 0.91 1.08 13.02
CA ILE A 127 -0.23 1.36 13.89
C ILE A 127 0.18 2.46 14.86
N ASP A 128 -0.54 3.57 14.84
CA ASP A 128 -0.44 4.64 15.82
C ASP A 128 -1.57 4.51 16.83
N THR A 129 -1.26 3.95 18.00
CA THR A 129 -2.27 3.75 19.06
C THR A 129 -2.67 5.04 19.76
N ALA A 130 -1.91 6.13 19.59
CA ALA A 130 -2.24 7.43 20.17
C ALA A 130 -3.22 8.20 19.28
N ASN A 131 -2.94 8.29 17.99
CA ASN A 131 -3.74 9.08 17.04
C ASN A 131 -4.71 8.26 16.17
N GLY A 132 -4.78 6.94 16.38
CA GLY A 132 -5.75 6.06 15.74
C GLY A 132 -5.49 5.83 14.25
N TRP A 133 -4.23 5.75 13.83
CA TRP A 133 -3.86 5.41 12.46
C TRP A 133 -3.54 3.93 12.32
N LEU A 134 -4.00 3.30 11.23
CA LEU A 134 -3.43 2.08 10.70
C LEU A 134 -3.08 2.29 9.23
N VAL A 135 -1.80 2.15 8.91
CA VAL A 135 -1.25 2.44 7.58
C VAL A 135 -0.55 1.21 7.02
N ILE A 136 -0.91 0.81 5.80
CA ILE A 136 -0.28 -0.33 5.09
C ILE A 136 0.61 0.19 3.96
N ASP A 137 1.87 -0.26 3.88
CA ASP A 137 2.83 0.12 2.84
C ASP A 137 2.55 -0.55 1.48
N ALA A 138 1.41 -0.22 0.87
CA ALA A 138 0.92 -0.89 -0.33
C ALA A 138 0.34 0.08 -1.37
N ALA A 139 0.90 0.09 -2.58
CA ALA A 139 0.34 0.88 -3.70
C ALA A 139 -0.91 0.25 -4.32
N ALA A 140 -1.04 -1.08 -4.21
CA ALA A 140 -2.07 -1.88 -4.88
C ALA A 140 -3.13 -2.33 -3.88
N GLN A 141 -4.40 -2.16 -4.25
CA GLN A 141 -5.54 -2.49 -3.39
C GLN A 141 -5.56 -3.97 -2.98
N ALA A 142 -5.32 -4.88 -3.93
CA ALA A 142 -5.31 -6.32 -3.66
C ALA A 142 -4.31 -6.70 -2.54
N LEU A 143 -3.11 -6.11 -2.52
CA LEU A 143 -2.15 -6.35 -1.44
C LEU A 143 -2.63 -5.79 -0.10
N ALA A 144 -3.23 -4.60 -0.10
CA ALA A 144 -3.79 -4.03 1.12
C ALA A 144 -4.95 -4.88 1.66
N ASP A 145 -5.75 -5.46 0.77
CA ASP A 145 -6.84 -6.37 1.13
C ASP A 145 -6.31 -7.70 1.71
N ASP A 146 -5.22 -8.27 1.15
CA ASP A 146 -4.55 -9.45 1.71
C ASP A 146 -4.05 -9.19 3.14
N VAL A 147 -3.39 -8.05 3.36
CA VAL A 147 -2.91 -7.63 4.68
C VAL A 147 -4.09 -7.41 5.64
N ARG A 148 -5.14 -6.72 5.20
CA ARG A 148 -6.35 -6.48 6.01
C ARG A 148 -7.04 -7.79 6.39
N SER A 149 -7.11 -8.75 5.46
CA SER A 149 -7.67 -10.08 5.71
C SER A 149 -6.90 -10.78 6.83
N LEU A 150 -5.56 -10.73 6.80
CA LEU A 150 -4.75 -11.30 7.87
C LEU A 150 -4.89 -10.56 9.20
N LEU A 151 -4.99 -9.22 9.19
CA LEU A 151 -5.25 -8.43 10.40
C LEU A 151 -6.57 -8.84 11.06
N VAL A 152 -7.66 -8.90 10.29
CA VAL A 152 -8.99 -9.32 10.79
C VAL A 152 -8.98 -10.76 11.30
N LYS A 153 -8.22 -11.64 10.64
CA LYS A 153 -8.08 -13.03 11.09
C LYS A 153 -7.30 -13.16 12.40
N SER A 154 -6.34 -12.26 12.64
CA SER A 154 -5.41 -12.34 13.76
C SER A 154 -5.90 -11.60 15.00
N ILE A 155 -6.53 -10.45 14.80
CA ILE A 155 -6.96 -9.55 15.86
C ILE A 155 -8.46 -9.72 16.06
N ASP A 156 -8.83 -10.30 17.20
CA ASP A 156 -10.24 -10.46 17.56
C ASP A 156 -10.90 -9.08 17.72
N ALA A 157 -12.07 -8.92 17.11
CA ALA A 157 -12.83 -7.66 17.06
C ALA A 157 -12.03 -6.42 16.64
N LEU A 158 -11.20 -6.53 15.59
CA LEU A 158 -10.44 -5.39 15.04
C LEU A 158 -11.35 -4.18 14.67
N PRO A 159 -11.25 -3.03 15.35
CA PRO A 159 -12.11 -1.87 15.13
C PRO A 159 -11.61 -1.00 13.96
N LEU A 160 -11.44 -1.60 12.78
CA LEU A 160 -10.88 -0.95 11.60
C LEU A 160 -11.97 -0.19 10.82
N ALA A 161 -11.77 1.10 10.61
CA ALA A 161 -12.63 1.94 9.77
C ALA A 161 -11.85 2.53 8.58
N GLY A 162 -12.58 2.92 7.54
CA GLY A 162 -12.01 3.72 6.44
C GLY A 162 -11.80 5.17 6.86
N VAL A 163 -10.86 5.86 6.21
CA VAL A 163 -10.73 7.31 6.35
C VAL A 163 -11.81 7.98 5.50
N HIS A 164 -12.60 8.86 6.11
CA HIS A 164 -13.65 9.61 5.43
C HIS A 164 -13.42 11.10 5.60
N VAL A 165 -13.04 11.77 4.51
CA VAL A 165 -12.85 13.22 4.47
C VAL A 165 -14.11 13.92 3.98
N ALA A 166 -14.36 15.14 4.46
CA ALA A 166 -15.55 15.90 4.07
C ALA A 166 -15.52 16.36 2.61
N ARG A 167 -14.33 16.69 2.08
CA ARG A 167 -14.13 17.12 0.70
C ARG A 167 -13.58 15.98 -0.14
N SER A 168 -14.24 15.69 -1.26
CA SER A 168 -13.75 14.71 -2.24
C SER A 168 -12.31 15.02 -2.67
N PRO A 169 -11.36 14.07 -2.61
CA PRO A 169 -9.98 14.29 -3.04
C PRO A 169 -9.88 14.72 -4.50
N VAL A 170 -10.74 14.17 -5.38
CA VAL A 170 -10.79 14.56 -6.80
C VAL A 170 -11.19 16.03 -6.94
N ALA A 171 -12.21 16.46 -6.20
CA ALA A 171 -12.67 17.85 -6.24
C ALA A 171 -11.60 18.80 -5.67
N ALA A 172 -10.94 18.40 -4.59
CA ALA A 172 -9.88 19.18 -3.96
C ALA A 172 -8.67 19.35 -4.90
N MET A 173 -8.13 18.26 -5.44
CA MET A 173 -7.01 18.31 -6.39
C MET A 173 -7.34 19.11 -7.66
N THR A 174 -8.57 18.97 -8.17
CA THR A 174 -8.99 19.73 -9.36
C THR A 174 -9.05 21.23 -9.07
N ASP A 175 -9.54 21.62 -7.90
CA ASP A 175 -9.64 23.01 -7.48
C ASP A 175 -8.25 23.65 -7.27
N TRP A 176 -7.33 22.96 -6.59
CA TRP A 176 -5.96 23.45 -6.39
C TRP A 176 -5.23 23.71 -7.72
N LEU A 177 -5.44 22.85 -8.72
CA LEU A 177 -4.90 23.06 -10.07
C LEU A 177 -5.59 24.21 -10.82
N LEU A 178 -6.87 24.46 -10.56
CA LEU A 178 -7.64 25.52 -11.20
C LEU A 178 -7.30 26.90 -10.64
N SER A 179 -7.16 27.00 -9.31
CA SER A 179 -6.77 28.23 -8.61
C SER A 179 -5.28 28.54 -8.78
N GLY A 180 -4.44 27.51 -8.90
CA GLY A 180 -2.99 27.65 -8.81
C GLY A 180 -2.50 27.87 -7.37
N GLU A 181 -3.38 27.74 -6.38
CA GLU A 181 -3.09 27.91 -4.97
C GLU A 181 -3.09 26.55 -4.27
N ALA A 182 -1.94 26.19 -3.71
CA ALA A 182 -1.80 24.98 -2.94
C ALA A 182 -2.28 25.20 -1.48
N PRO A 183 -2.92 24.20 -0.85
CA PRO A 183 -3.55 24.36 0.46
C PRO A 183 -2.56 24.24 1.62
N GLY A 184 -2.63 25.17 2.58
CA GLY A 184 -1.89 25.05 3.85
C GLY A 184 -0.38 24.85 3.66
N GLY A 185 0.18 23.86 4.35
CA GLY A 185 1.60 23.49 4.25
C GLY A 185 1.96 22.61 3.04
N PHE A 186 1.10 22.53 2.02
CA PHE A 186 1.36 21.73 0.84
C PHE A 186 1.68 22.60 -0.38
N THR A 187 2.49 22.07 -1.28
CA THR A 187 2.79 22.62 -2.61
C THR A 187 2.44 21.59 -3.69
N VAL A 188 2.12 22.08 -4.89
CA VAL A 188 1.84 21.23 -6.06
C VAL A 188 3.13 21.02 -6.85
N ASP A 189 3.44 19.76 -7.16
CA ASP A 189 4.63 19.37 -7.92
C ASP A 189 4.33 19.26 -9.44
N GLN A 190 5.24 18.63 -10.19
CA GLN A 190 5.27 18.59 -11.65
C GLN A 190 4.55 17.39 -12.31
N ASP A 191 3.89 16.54 -11.50
CA ASP A 191 3.17 15.37 -12.01
C ASP A 191 1.68 15.47 -11.71
N ALA A 192 0.85 15.28 -12.75
CA ALA A 192 -0.59 15.21 -12.61
C ALA A 192 -1.23 14.28 -13.64
N GLU A 193 -2.38 13.69 -13.32
CA GLU A 193 -3.22 12.94 -14.25
C GLU A 193 -4.62 13.56 -14.29
N LEU A 194 -5.00 14.16 -15.43
CA LEU A 194 -6.33 14.72 -15.67
C LEU A 194 -7.15 13.76 -16.54
N ARG A 195 -8.37 13.44 -16.13
CA ARG A 195 -9.25 12.51 -16.87
C ARG A 195 -10.63 13.11 -17.12
N SER A 196 -11.13 12.95 -18.33
CA SER A 196 -12.51 13.33 -18.70
C SER A 196 -13.54 12.48 -17.96
N THR A 197 -14.65 13.09 -17.55
CA THR A 197 -15.81 12.41 -16.96
C THR A 197 -16.74 11.77 -18.00
N GLY A 198 -16.58 12.09 -19.29
CA GLY A 198 -17.40 11.57 -20.38
C GLY A 198 -17.02 10.16 -20.86
N GLU A 199 -17.85 9.60 -21.75
CA GLU A 199 -17.60 8.30 -22.38
C GLU A 199 -16.27 8.32 -23.17
N GLY A 200 -15.36 7.40 -22.83
CA GLY A 200 -14.04 7.27 -23.44
C GLY A 200 -12.86 7.63 -22.52
N GLY A 201 -13.09 8.29 -21.38
CA GLY A 201 -12.08 8.45 -20.33
C GLY A 201 -10.77 9.11 -20.79
N ALA A 202 -10.85 10.05 -21.74
CA ALA A 202 -9.69 10.75 -22.29
C ALA A 202 -8.80 11.28 -21.16
N THR A 203 -7.52 10.91 -21.18
CA THR A 203 -6.58 11.16 -20.09
C THR A 203 -5.38 11.96 -20.60
N VAL A 204 -5.01 13.00 -19.86
CA VAL A 204 -3.77 13.77 -20.04
C VAL A 204 -2.90 13.52 -18.82
N ARG A 205 -1.62 13.21 -19.04
CA ARG A 205 -0.66 12.96 -17.98
C ARG A 205 0.54 13.88 -18.13
N TYR A 206 0.84 14.63 -17.07
CA TYR A 206 2.03 15.43 -16.91
C TYR A 206 3.02 14.64 -16.04
N VAL A 207 4.28 14.61 -16.47
CA VAL A 207 5.38 13.95 -15.75
C VAL A 207 6.62 14.83 -15.88
N GLY A 208 7.13 15.34 -14.76
CA GLY A 208 8.32 16.21 -14.73
C GLY A 208 8.14 17.50 -15.54
N HIS A 209 6.92 18.04 -15.58
CA HIS A 209 6.60 19.27 -16.30
C HIS A 209 5.91 20.28 -15.38
N ALA A 210 6.29 21.55 -15.45
CA ALA A 210 5.60 22.61 -14.72
C ALA A 210 4.10 22.62 -15.05
N LEU A 211 3.24 22.62 -14.02
CA LEU A 211 1.79 22.63 -14.18
C LEU A 211 1.30 24.07 -14.32
N GLU A 212 1.45 24.62 -15.52
CA GLU A 212 1.01 25.99 -15.83
C GLU A 212 -0.51 26.15 -15.62
N THR A 213 -0.91 27.11 -14.78
CA THR A 213 -2.32 27.30 -14.37
C THR A 213 -3.26 27.48 -15.57
N ASN A 214 -2.80 28.15 -16.64
CA ASN A 214 -3.62 28.36 -17.84
C ASN A 214 -3.89 27.05 -18.60
N ASP A 215 -2.93 26.13 -18.66
CA ASP A 215 -3.11 24.82 -19.30
C ASP A 215 -3.99 23.91 -18.45
N MET A 216 -3.78 23.92 -17.13
CA MET A 216 -4.66 23.20 -16.20
C MET A 216 -6.11 23.68 -16.32
N ARG A 217 -6.33 25.01 -16.31
CA ARG A 217 -7.65 25.62 -16.48
C ARG A 217 -8.33 25.17 -17.77
N ARG A 218 -7.64 25.22 -18.91
CA ARG A 218 -8.19 24.77 -20.20
C ARG A 218 -8.61 23.31 -20.18
N HIS A 219 -7.83 22.43 -19.55
CA HIS A 219 -8.18 21.02 -19.44
C HIS A 219 -9.38 20.79 -18.51
N ILE A 220 -9.45 21.52 -17.39
CA ILE A 220 -10.52 21.41 -16.40
C ILE A 220 -11.83 21.96 -16.95
N GLU A 221 -11.83 23.13 -17.60
CA GLU A 221 -12.99 23.72 -18.27
C GLU A 221 -13.52 22.82 -19.41
N ALA A 222 -12.64 22.05 -20.04
CA ALA A 222 -13.01 20.99 -21.00
C ALA A 222 -13.55 19.70 -20.34
N GLY A 223 -13.90 19.74 -19.05
CA GLY A 223 -14.56 18.66 -18.33
C GLY A 223 -13.63 17.59 -17.76
N LYS A 224 -12.32 17.85 -17.64
CA LYS A 224 -11.39 16.91 -17.00
C LYS A 224 -11.28 17.18 -15.49
N GLN A 225 -11.10 16.11 -14.73
CA GLN A 225 -10.86 16.17 -13.29
C GLN A 225 -9.48 15.59 -12.95
N CYS A 226 -8.88 16.07 -11.88
CA CYS A 226 -7.60 15.57 -11.39
C CYS A 226 -7.77 14.23 -10.67
N MET A 227 -7.12 13.21 -11.22
CA MET A 227 -7.14 11.84 -10.69
C MET A 227 -5.84 11.49 -9.96
N ARG A 228 -4.76 12.25 -10.18
CA ARG A 228 -3.50 12.11 -9.45
C ARG A 228 -2.81 13.46 -9.41
N LEU A 229 -2.29 13.82 -8.25
CA LEU A 229 -1.54 15.06 -8.07
C LEU A 229 -0.30 14.76 -7.24
N ALA A 230 0.88 15.05 -7.78
CA ALA A 230 2.09 15.08 -6.98
C ALA A 230 2.13 16.37 -6.16
N MET A 231 2.49 16.22 -4.89
CA MET A 231 2.51 17.29 -3.91
C MET A 231 3.67 17.09 -2.97
N THR A 232 4.16 18.19 -2.41
CA THR A 232 5.13 18.18 -1.32
C THR A 232 4.49 18.79 -0.07
N TRP A 233 4.72 18.18 1.09
CA TRP A 233 4.32 18.70 2.40
C TRP A 233 5.53 19.29 3.12
N ASP A 234 5.44 20.57 3.50
CA ASP A 234 6.42 21.35 4.28
C ASP A 234 7.88 21.22 3.81
N ASP A 235 8.09 21.07 2.49
CA ASP A 235 9.41 20.77 1.88
C ASP A 235 10.13 19.54 2.48
N ARG A 236 9.35 18.65 3.10
CA ARG A 236 9.82 17.47 3.86
C ARG A 236 9.48 16.16 3.18
N ILE A 237 8.27 16.01 2.64
CA ILE A 237 7.79 14.76 2.05
C ILE A 237 7.12 15.04 0.71
N SER A 238 7.66 14.47 -0.37
CA SER A 238 6.98 14.43 -1.67
C SER A 238 6.17 13.14 -1.80
N PHE A 239 4.98 13.23 -2.37
CA PHE A 239 4.07 12.11 -2.58
C PHE A 239 3.09 12.37 -3.73
N VAL A 240 2.28 11.37 -4.06
CA VAL A 240 1.16 11.47 -5.02
C VAL A 240 -0.14 11.15 -4.32
N LEU A 241 -1.05 12.12 -4.28
CA LEU A 241 -2.42 11.93 -3.83
C LEU A 241 -3.26 11.27 -4.93
N THR A 242 -4.21 10.43 -4.53
CA THR A 242 -5.12 9.73 -5.43
C THR A 242 -6.58 9.86 -4.97
N PRO A 243 -7.56 9.49 -5.81
CA PRO A 243 -8.98 9.66 -5.51
C PRO A 243 -9.45 8.84 -4.30
N SER A 244 -8.77 7.72 -4.05
CA SER A 244 -9.07 6.79 -2.95
C SER A 244 -8.34 7.13 -1.65
N LEU A 245 -7.73 8.32 -1.53
CA LEU A 245 -6.83 8.70 -0.44
C LEU A 245 -5.59 7.81 -0.28
N THR A 246 -5.33 6.91 -1.23
CA THR A 246 -4.05 6.18 -1.26
C THR A 246 -2.94 7.17 -1.60
N ILE A 247 -1.94 7.25 -0.74
CA ILE A 247 -0.76 8.09 -0.95
C ILE A 247 0.32 7.22 -1.60
N LYS A 248 0.91 7.68 -2.71
CA LYS A 248 1.88 6.90 -3.48
C LYS A 248 3.21 7.63 -3.61
N ARG A 249 4.29 6.88 -3.86
CA ARG A 249 5.64 7.43 -4.08
C ARG A 249 6.10 8.37 -2.95
N VAL A 250 5.77 8.04 -1.71
CA VAL A 250 6.24 8.78 -0.54
C VAL A 250 7.76 8.80 -0.54
N THR A 251 8.33 10.00 -0.53
CA THR A 251 9.77 10.24 -0.63
C THR A 251 10.16 11.31 0.39
N PRO A 252 10.92 10.96 1.44
CA PRO A 252 11.47 11.97 2.34
C PRO A 252 12.50 12.80 1.59
N LEU A 253 12.39 14.12 1.72
CA LEU A 253 13.28 15.10 1.13
C LEU A 253 14.49 15.35 2.04
N ASP A 254 15.46 16.10 1.54
CA ASP A 254 16.79 16.20 2.16
C ASP A 254 16.74 16.78 3.58
N VAL A 255 15.79 17.67 3.88
CA VAL A 255 15.53 18.19 5.23
C VAL A 255 15.32 17.08 6.26
N ILE A 256 14.63 16.00 5.89
CA ILE A 256 14.43 14.84 6.77
C ILE A 256 15.71 13.98 6.83
N LYS A 257 16.40 13.80 5.71
CA LYS A 257 17.60 12.95 5.65
C LYS A 257 18.74 13.53 6.49
N GLU A 258 18.87 14.85 6.53
CA GLU A 258 19.85 15.55 7.36
C GLU A 258 19.50 15.52 8.85
N ALA A 259 18.21 15.35 9.19
CA ALA A 259 17.75 15.19 10.57
C ALA A 259 17.93 13.77 11.12
N ALA A 260 18.32 12.80 10.29
CA ALA A 260 18.63 11.44 10.74
C ALA A 260 19.88 11.44 11.62
N ASP A 261 19.82 10.77 12.76
CA ASP A 261 20.92 10.75 13.74
C ASP A 261 22.17 10.06 13.15
N PRO A 262 23.28 10.80 12.90
CA PRO A 262 24.50 10.21 12.35
C PRO A 262 25.27 9.38 13.38
N THR A 263 24.86 9.40 14.66
CA THR A 263 25.56 8.76 15.77
C THR A 263 25.12 7.33 16.05
N ALA A 264 24.08 6.83 15.36
CA ALA A 264 23.59 5.46 15.51
C ALA A 264 24.70 4.42 15.25
N GLN A 265 25.01 3.63 16.28
CA GLN A 265 26.20 2.79 16.36
C GLN A 265 25.97 1.37 15.85
N ASN A 266 24.71 0.93 15.81
CA ASN A 266 24.31 -0.40 15.35
C ASN A 266 22.99 -0.36 14.54
N ASP A 267 22.63 -1.50 13.95
CA ASP A 267 21.46 -1.61 13.08
C ASP A 267 20.13 -1.39 13.83
N ASP A 268 20.06 -1.79 15.11
CA ASP A 268 18.88 -1.62 15.95
C ASP A 268 18.63 -0.13 16.25
N GLU A 269 19.65 0.63 16.65
CA GLU A 269 19.56 2.07 16.89
C GLU A 269 19.19 2.85 15.62
N ARG A 270 19.71 2.42 14.45
CA ARG A 270 19.35 2.98 13.15
C ARG A 270 17.87 2.73 12.84
N PHE A 271 17.39 1.52 13.09
CA PHE A 271 15.99 1.14 12.89
C PHE A 271 15.07 1.97 13.80
N ASP A 272 15.40 2.09 15.08
CA ASP A 272 14.61 2.85 16.05
C ASP A 272 14.52 4.33 15.68
N SER A 273 15.65 4.92 15.27
CA SER A 273 15.73 6.31 14.80
C SER A 273 14.91 6.52 13.52
N ASP A 274 15.06 5.62 12.54
CA ASP A 274 14.33 5.67 11.28
C ASP A 274 12.81 5.57 11.49
N VAL A 275 12.35 4.64 12.34
CA VAL A 275 10.92 4.46 12.61
C VAL A 275 10.36 5.65 13.38
N THR A 276 11.09 6.18 14.36
CA THR A 276 10.67 7.35 15.12
C THR A 276 10.51 8.58 14.22
N LEU A 277 11.50 8.85 13.37
CA LEU A 277 11.47 9.96 12.43
C LEU A 277 10.33 9.78 11.41
N MET A 278 10.21 8.58 10.82
CA MET A 278 9.16 8.27 9.84
C MET A 278 7.76 8.45 10.40
N THR A 279 7.47 7.84 11.55
CA THR A 279 6.12 7.87 12.14
C THR A 279 5.75 9.28 12.63
N GLY A 280 6.71 10.04 13.15
CA GLY A 280 6.50 11.43 13.57
C GLY A 280 6.25 12.40 12.42
N GLU A 281 6.92 12.23 11.28
CA GLU A 281 6.71 13.06 10.08
C GLU A 281 5.44 12.65 9.33
N LEU A 282 5.22 11.34 9.10
CA LEU A 282 4.00 10.87 8.45
C LEU A 282 2.75 11.17 9.28
N GLY A 283 2.80 11.06 10.61
CA GLY A 283 1.67 11.39 11.47
C GLY A 283 1.21 12.84 11.31
N ARG A 284 2.15 13.80 11.26
CA ARG A 284 1.86 15.22 11.02
C ARG A 284 1.32 15.47 9.62
N MET A 285 1.98 14.93 8.60
CA MET A 285 1.53 15.03 7.21
C MET A 285 0.11 14.49 7.02
N LEU A 286 -0.22 13.34 7.64
CA LEU A 286 -1.56 12.74 7.52
C LEU A 286 -2.64 13.58 8.21
N THR A 287 -2.35 14.16 9.37
CA THR A 287 -3.26 15.10 10.05
C THR A 287 -3.53 16.31 9.17
N ASP A 288 -2.48 16.99 8.70
CA ASP A 288 -2.61 18.18 7.87
C ASP A 288 -3.33 17.87 6.55
N LEU A 289 -3.07 16.70 5.94
CA LEU A 289 -3.73 16.26 4.71
C LEU A 289 -5.24 16.06 4.91
N VAL A 290 -5.64 15.45 6.03
CA VAL A 290 -7.06 15.28 6.36
C VAL A 290 -7.72 16.65 6.58
N ASP A 291 -7.04 17.57 7.27
CA ASP A 291 -7.55 18.90 7.56
C ASP A 291 -7.80 19.72 6.28
N ILE A 292 -6.86 19.74 5.33
CA ILE A 292 -7.05 20.43 4.04
C ILE A 292 -8.14 19.80 3.16
N LEU A 293 -8.50 18.54 3.44
CA LEU A 293 -9.61 17.83 2.83
C LEU A 293 -10.91 17.96 3.63
N GLY A 294 -10.97 18.91 4.58
CA GLY A 294 -12.17 19.24 5.33
C GLY A 294 -12.41 18.42 6.59
N GLY A 295 -11.38 17.74 7.10
CA GLY A 295 -11.43 16.96 8.34
C GLY A 295 -12.00 15.56 8.18
N ASP A 296 -11.81 14.72 9.22
CA ASP A 296 -12.34 13.36 9.29
C ASP A 296 -13.79 13.36 9.80
N GLN A 297 -14.70 12.74 9.05
CA GLN A 297 -16.10 12.65 9.47
C GLN A 297 -16.32 11.74 10.69
N HIS A 298 -15.37 10.85 11.01
CA HIS A 298 -15.47 10.06 12.25
C HIS A 298 -15.21 10.90 13.51
N ASP A 299 -14.32 11.89 13.45
CA ASP A 299 -14.02 12.76 14.58
C ASP A 299 -15.16 13.76 14.83
N SER A 300 -15.80 14.26 13.78
CA SER A 300 -16.98 15.12 13.91
C SER A 300 -18.19 14.39 14.51
N THR A 301 -18.39 13.10 14.19
CA THR A 301 -19.45 12.27 14.77
C THR A 301 -19.18 11.95 16.24
N ARG A 302 -17.92 11.72 16.64
CA ARG A 302 -17.56 11.50 18.06
C ARG A 302 -17.68 12.77 18.89
N GLN A 303 -17.29 13.94 18.36
CA GLN A 303 -17.45 15.22 19.06
C GLN A 303 -18.91 15.64 19.21
N ALA A 304 -19.78 15.31 18.25
CA ALA A 304 -21.21 15.59 18.36
C ALA A 304 -21.95 14.66 19.35
N ALA A 305 -21.34 13.52 19.70
CA ALA A 305 -21.90 12.51 20.61
C ALA A 305 -21.32 12.58 22.04
N ALA A 306 -20.32 13.44 22.29
CA ALA A 306 -19.70 13.71 23.59
C ALA A 306 -20.26 15.00 24.20
#